data_AF-A0AAU9LCX1-F1
#
_entry.id   AF-A0AAU9LCX1-F1
#
_cell.length_a   1.000
_cell.length_b   1.000
_cell.length_c   1.000
_cell.angle_alpha   90.00
_cell.angle_beta   90.00
_cell.angle_gamma   90.00
#
_symmetry.space_group_name_H-M   'P 1'
#
loop_
_entity.id
_entity.type
_entity.pdbx_description
1 polymer ?
#
loop_
_entity_poly.entity_id
_entity_poly.type
_entity_poly.pdbx_seq_one_letter_code
_entity_poly.pdbx_strand_id
1 'polypeptide(L)'
;MYGETLLLVRKTNEKSQRMKTARLKSRLAKQQEVAKKLEKILLTRAQEQPYPLGHKLDFQANAVDFQGLLQYLDDAYSQVHAVLVANGYALEHRATAEATWNYFKELEETPGNTNLDTPNTIIEYFSEELVAGNSSTDVCIKQVVRRYVEAERDIVVWVASIVPLDIAQELFGGFTSRHRSYAIIKRAKASTPQCQLPLLQLISQIMLDTQTGIVSDPKYVRALTDCLLNDAARNIKADQQLIENVLMDQVLRP
;
A
#
# COMPACT_ATOMS: atom_id res chain seq x y z
N MET A 1 -57.68 -45.35 12.90
CA MET A 1 -57.21 -44.50 11.78
C MET A 1 -56.41 -43.25 12.20
N TYR A 2 -56.48 -42.74 13.44
CA TYR A 2 -55.73 -41.53 13.84
C TYR A 2 -54.23 -41.74 14.19
N GLY A 3 -53.83 -42.95 14.60
CA GLY A 3 -52.45 -43.22 15.05
C GLY A 3 -51.41 -43.28 13.92
N GLU A 4 -51.78 -43.79 12.75
CA GLU A 4 -50.88 -43.91 11.60
C GLU A 4 -50.57 -42.56 10.96
N THR A 5 -51.55 -41.66 10.92
CA THR A 5 -51.41 -40.30 10.38
C THR A 5 -50.47 -39.45 11.24
N LEU A 6 -50.56 -39.56 12.57
CA LEU A 6 -49.66 -38.88 13.51
C LEU A 6 -48.22 -39.39 13.42
N LEU A 7 -48.02 -40.70 13.25
CA LEU A 7 -46.70 -41.30 13.02
C LEU A 7 -46.07 -40.83 11.71
N LEU A 8 -46.87 -40.69 10.65
CA LEU A 8 -46.40 -40.22 9.35
C LEU A 8 -46.01 -38.74 9.37
N VAL A 9 -46.79 -37.89 10.04
CA VAL A 9 -46.48 -36.45 10.23
C VAL A 9 -45.20 -36.29 11.05
N ARG A 10 -45.04 -37.06 12.15
CA ARG A 10 -43.83 -37.05 12.96
C ARG A 10 -42.60 -37.48 12.17
N LYS A 11 -42.67 -38.58 11.41
CA LYS A 11 -41.59 -39.03 10.52
C LYS A 11 -41.24 -37.99 9.46
N THR A 12 -42.23 -37.29 8.92
CA THR A 12 -42.04 -36.24 7.91
C THR A 12 -41.35 -35.00 8.50
N ASN A 13 -41.73 -34.60 9.72
CA ASN A 13 -41.09 -33.52 10.44
C ASN A 13 -39.65 -33.86 10.84
N GLU A 14 -39.40 -35.08 11.34
CA GLU A 14 -38.05 -35.56 11.65
C GLU A 14 -37.16 -35.59 10.41
N LYS A 15 -37.70 -36.04 9.25
CA LYS A 15 -37.00 -36.00 7.96
C LYS A 15 -36.71 -34.56 7.51
N SER A 16 -37.66 -33.65 7.66
CA SER A 16 -37.50 -32.22 7.34
C SER A 16 -36.44 -31.55 8.22
N GLN A 17 -36.44 -31.82 9.53
CA GLN A 17 -35.42 -31.31 10.44
C GLN A 17 -34.04 -31.89 10.14
N ARG A 18 -33.92 -33.20 9.89
CA ARG A 18 -32.65 -33.83 9.46
C ARG A 18 -32.10 -33.19 8.19
N MET A 19 -32.97 -32.89 7.21
CA MET A 19 -32.56 -32.23 5.97
C MET A 19 -32.10 -30.78 6.21
N LYS A 20 -32.77 -30.01 7.08
CA LYS A 20 -32.33 -28.65 7.45
C LYS A 20 -30.98 -28.68 8.18
N THR A 21 -30.80 -29.60 9.13
CA THR A 21 -29.54 -29.76 9.86
C THR A 21 -28.40 -30.19 8.94
N ALA A 22 -28.66 -31.09 7.98
CA ALA A 22 -27.67 -31.48 6.98
C ALA A 22 -27.27 -30.29 6.08
N ARG A 23 -28.23 -29.46 5.66
CA ARG A 23 -27.96 -28.24 4.87
C ARG A 23 -27.12 -27.22 5.66
N LEU A 24 -27.43 -27.01 6.95
CA LEU A 24 -26.66 -26.12 7.81
C LEU A 24 -25.23 -26.62 8.02
N LYS A 25 -25.06 -27.92 8.30
CA LYS A 25 -23.72 -28.54 8.40
C LYS A 25 -22.92 -28.39 7.12
N SER A 26 -23.54 -28.55 5.95
CA SER A 26 -22.88 -28.34 4.67
C SER A 26 -22.45 -26.87 4.45
N ARG A 27 -23.28 -25.90 4.84
CA ARG A 27 -22.92 -24.48 4.77
C ARG A 27 -21.77 -24.14 5.71
N LEU A 28 -21.81 -24.63 6.95
CA LEU A 28 -20.75 -24.42 7.93
C LEU A 28 -19.43 -25.05 7.45
N ALA A 29 -19.46 -26.27 6.91
CA ALA A 29 -18.26 -26.91 6.36
C ALA A 29 -17.67 -26.11 5.18
N LYS A 30 -18.52 -25.55 4.30
CA LYS A 30 -18.07 -24.65 3.22
C LYS A 30 -17.47 -23.35 3.77
N GLN A 31 -18.08 -22.77 4.80
CA GLN A 31 -17.54 -21.56 5.44
C GLN A 31 -16.21 -21.83 6.14
N GLN A 32 -16.08 -22.97 6.82
CA GLN A 32 -14.81 -23.41 7.42
C GLN A 32 -13.73 -23.66 6.36
N GLU A 33 -14.08 -24.24 5.22
CA GLU A 33 -13.16 -24.44 4.10
C GLU A 33 -12.70 -23.11 3.51
N VAL A 34 -13.61 -22.15 3.34
CA VAL A 34 -13.28 -20.79 2.90
C VAL A 34 -12.39 -20.09 3.93
N ALA A 35 -12.70 -20.20 5.22
CA ALA A 35 -11.90 -19.62 6.30
C ALA A 35 -10.50 -20.21 6.34
N LYS A 36 -10.34 -21.54 6.21
CA LYS A 36 -9.03 -22.20 6.11
C LYS A 36 -8.26 -21.81 4.86
N LYS A 37 -8.94 -21.64 3.72
CA LYS A 37 -8.32 -21.13 2.50
C LYS A 37 -7.88 -19.68 2.66
N LEU A 38 -8.68 -18.83 3.30
CA LEU A 38 -8.32 -17.46 3.64
C LEU A 38 -7.15 -17.42 4.60
N GLU A 39 -7.17 -18.20 5.68
CA GLU A 39 -6.07 -18.36 6.62
C GLU A 39 -4.79 -18.81 5.90
N LYS A 40 -4.88 -19.82 5.02
CA LYS A 40 -3.75 -20.24 4.20
C LYS A 40 -3.27 -19.12 3.28
N ILE A 41 -4.17 -18.38 2.63
CA ILE A 41 -3.80 -17.23 1.78
C ILE A 41 -3.15 -16.12 2.62
N LEU A 42 -3.63 -15.86 3.82
CA LEU A 42 -3.07 -14.85 4.74
C LEU A 42 -1.70 -15.29 5.25
N LEU A 43 -1.54 -16.56 5.62
CA LEU A 43 -0.25 -17.15 6.01
C LEU A 43 0.73 -17.21 4.85
N THR A 44 0.27 -17.59 3.65
CA THR A 44 1.08 -17.57 2.43
C THR A 44 1.49 -16.15 2.09
N ARG A 45 0.60 -15.15 2.16
CA ARG A 45 0.97 -13.73 1.99
C ARG A 45 1.92 -13.22 3.08
N ALA A 46 1.77 -13.71 4.32
CA ALA A 46 2.69 -13.41 5.41
C ALA A 46 4.02 -14.20 5.31
N GLN A 47 4.14 -15.18 4.41
CA GLN A 47 5.36 -15.95 4.11
C GLN A 47 6.00 -15.54 2.78
N GLU A 48 5.21 -15.03 1.83
CA GLU A 48 5.63 -14.33 0.59
C GLU A 48 6.20 -12.93 0.91
N GLN A 49 6.76 -12.77 2.11
CA GLN A 49 7.29 -11.56 2.74
C GLN A 49 6.22 -10.55 3.25
N PRO A 50 6.13 -10.36 4.59
CA PRO A 50 6.12 -9.00 5.11
C PRO A 50 7.43 -8.37 4.64
N TYR A 51 7.42 -7.12 4.19
CA TYR A 51 8.64 -6.36 3.91
C TYR A 51 9.83 -6.90 4.71
N PRO A 52 10.91 -7.40 4.09
CA PRO A 52 12.15 -7.45 4.81
C PRO A 52 12.43 -5.99 5.09
N LEU A 53 12.09 -5.55 6.31
CA LEU A 53 12.54 -4.28 6.84
C LEU A 53 14.02 -4.24 6.48
N GLY A 54 14.34 -3.34 5.55
CA GLY A 54 15.47 -3.46 4.66
C GLY A 54 16.73 -3.95 5.35
N HIS A 55 17.58 -4.70 4.65
CA HIS A 55 18.94 -4.90 5.13
C HIS A 55 19.51 -3.53 5.47
N LYS A 56 19.57 -3.23 6.76
CA LYS A 56 19.73 -1.88 7.23
C LYS A 56 21.22 -1.60 7.21
N LEU A 57 21.70 -1.13 6.06
CA LEU A 57 23.04 -0.59 5.97
C LEU A 57 23.06 0.69 6.79
N ASP A 58 23.97 0.74 7.76
CA ASP A 58 24.15 1.87 8.69
C ASP A 58 24.79 3.04 7.93
N PHE A 59 23.98 3.70 7.10
CA PHE A 59 24.40 4.87 6.34
C PHE A 59 23.83 6.12 6.99
N GLN A 60 24.71 6.91 7.57
CA GLN A 60 24.39 8.24 8.10
C GLN A 60 24.19 9.20 6.92
N ALA A 61 22.96 9.30 6.42
CA ALA A 61 22.64 10.19 5.31
C ALA A 61 22.64 11.65 5.78
N ASN A 62 23.29 12.54 5.02
CA ASN A 62 23.33 13.97 5.35
C ASN A 62 22.12 14.66 4.70
N ALA A 63 21.55 15.67 5.35
CA ALA A 63 20.45 16.47 4.79
C ALA A 63 20.73 17.01 3.37
N VAL A 64 21.99 17.33 3.08
CA VAL A 64 22.46 17.77 1.75
C VAL A 64 22.19 16.70 0.68
N ASP A 65 22.26 15.41 1.03
CA ASP A 65 22.06 14.30 0.10
C ASP A 65 20.60 14.18 -0.38
N PHE A 66 19.67 14.84 0.32
CA PHE A 66 18.24 14.85 -0.01
C PHE A 66 17.77 16.18 -0.60
N GLN A 67 18.62 17.20 -0.73
CA GLN A 67 18.18 18.51 -1.24
C GLN A 67 17.51 18.41 -2.62
N GLY A 68 18.06 17.56 -3.50
CA GLY A 68 17.44 17.28 -4.81
C GLY A 68 16.08 16.59 -4.69
N LEU A 69 15.92 15.65 -3.74
CA LEU A 69 14.65 14.98 -3.49
C LEU A 69 13.61 15.90 -2.84
N LEU A 70 14.03 16.79 -1.94
CA LEU A 70 13.18 17.80 -1.33
C LEU A 70 12.61 18.76 -2.38
N GLN A 71 13.46 19.27 -3.29
CA GLN A 71 12.99 20.08 -4.42
C GLN A 71 12.03 19.29 -5.32
N TYR A 72 12.38 18.03 -5.61
CA TYR A 72 11.56 17.15 -6.43
C TYR A 72 10.18 16.85 -5.82
N LEU A 73 10.11 16.77 -4.48
CA LEU A 73 8.88 16.62 -3.69
C LEU A 73 8.03 17.89 -3.73
N ASP A 74 8.64 19.08 -3.57
CA ASP A 74 7.91 20.35 -3.65
C ASP A 74 7.36 20.62 -5.07
N ASP A 75 8.10 20.23 -6.11
CA ASP A 75 7.63 20.25 -7.50
C ASP A 75 6.44 19.29 -7.71
N ALA A 76 6.53 18.07 -7.17
CA ALA A 76 5.48 17.06 -7.24
C ALA A 76 4.19 17.55 -6.55
N TYR A 77 4.32 18.12 -5.36
CA TYR A 77 3.23 18.74 -4.63
C TYR A 77 2.60 19.87 -5.45
N SER A 78 3.40 20.80 -5.97
CA SER A 78 2.91 21.96 -6.73
C SER A 78 2.09 21.54 -7.97
N GLN A 79 2.52 20.49 -8.67
CA GLN A 79 1.80 19.95 -9.83
C GLN A 79 0.43 19.39 -9.43
N VAL A 80 0.38 18.56 -8.39
CA VAL A 80 -0.88 17.98 -7.90
C VAL A 80 -1.79 19.05 -7.31
N HIS A 81 -1.24 19.99 -6.57
CA HIS A 81 -1.98 21.12 -6.02
C HIS A 81 -2.69 21.92 -7.13
N ALA A 82 -1.98 22.27 -8.20
CA ALA A 82 -2.56 22.99 -9.33
C ALA A 82 -3.73 22.22 -9.99
N VAL A 83 -3.59 20.91 -10.18
CA VAL A 83 -4.64 20.05 -10.72
C VAL A 83 -5.84 19.98 -9.78
N LEU A 84 -5.62 19.85 -8.47
CA LEU A 84 -6.71 19.76 -7.49
C LEU A 84 -7.50 21.06 -7.38
N VAL A 85 -6.80 22.21 -7.39
CA VAL A 85 -7.42 23.54 -7.42
C VAL A 85 -8.25 23.73 -8.67
N ALA A 86 -7.72 23.39 -9.85
CA ALA A 86 -8.45 23.51 -11.12
C ALA A 86 -9.74 22.66 -11.16
N ASN A 87 -9.80 21.57 -10.38
CA ASN A 87 -10.94 20.66 -10.34
C ASN A 87 -11.89 20.89 -9.14
N GLY A 88 -11.66 21.91 -8.31
CA GLY A 88 -12.59 22.32 -7.25
C GLY A 88 -12.82 21.28 -6.14
N TYR A 89 -11.84 20.43 -5.84
CA TYR A 89 -11.98 19.40 -4.80
C TYR A 89 -11.88 20.01 -3.38
N ALA A 90 -12.85 19.71 -2.51
CA ALA A 90 -12.89 20.16 -1.11
C ALA A 90 -13.32 19.05 -0.11
N LEU A 91 -12.80 19.15 1.12
CA LEU A 91 -13.37 18.89 2.46
C LEU A 91 -12.83 17.72 3.35
N GLU A 92 -12.38 18.13 4.56
CA GLU A 92 -12.91 17.80 5.91
C GLU A 92 -12.84 16.35 6.49
N HIS A 93 -11.80 15.55 6.19
CA HIS A 93 -11.60 14.25 6.84
C HIS A 93 -10.24 14.09 7.54
N ARG A 94 -10.11 14.77 8.68
CA ARG A 94 -8.90 14.78 9.50
C ARG A 94 -8.47 13.41 10.02
N ALA A 95 -9.42 12.54 10.39
CA ALA A 95 -9.11 11.21 10.92
C ALA A 95 -8.41 10.30 9.88
N THR A 96 -8.89 10.28 8.63
CA THR A 96 -8.25 9.51 7.54
C THR A 96 -6.87 10.03 7.21
N ALA A 97 -6.69 11.36 7.25
CA ALA A 97 -5.41 11.97 7.04
C ALA A 97 -4.42 11.69 8.20
N GLU A 98 -4.90 11.71 9.44
CA GLU A 98 -4.09 11.35 10.62
C GLU A 98 -3.71 9.87 10.61
N ALA A 99 -4.62 8.96 10.26
CA ALA A 99 -4.30 7.54 10.08
C ALA A 99 -3.25 7.31 8.98
N THR A 100 -3.41 7.98 7.83
CA THR A 100 -2.44 7.92 6.72
C THR A 100 -1.08 8.43 7.18
N TRP A 101 -1.04 9.56 7.91
CA TRP A 101 0.20 10.13 8.41
C TRP A 101 0.85 9.29 9.50
N ASN A 102 0.05 8.69 10.39
CA ASN A 102 0.55 7.81 11.44
C ASN A 102 1.15 6.53 10.85
N TYR A 103 0.55 5.98 9.79
CA TYR A 103 1.15 4.87 9.05
C TYR A 103 2.59 5.19 8.60
N PHE A 104 2.81 6.32 7.92
CA PHE A 104 4.15 6.71 7.50
C PHE A 104 5.10 7.00 8.67
N LYS A 105 4.61 7.56 9.78
CA LYS A 105 5.42 7.77 10.99
C LYS A 105 5.73 6.48 11.75
N GLU A 106 4.87 5.47 11.73
CA GLU A 106 5.15 4.19 12.41
C GLU A 106 6.23 3.39 11.67
N LEU A 107 6.46 3.65 10.37
CA LEU A 107 7.68 3.19 9.68
C LEU A 107 8.97 3.87 10.19
N GLU A 108 8.85 5.02 10.86
CA GLU A 108 9.96 5.88 11.32
C GLU A 108 10.72 5.33 12.55
N GLU A 109 10.18 4.33 13.28
CA GLU A 109 10.87 3.74 14.45
C GLU A 109 12.11 2.89 14.08
N THR A 110 12.67 3.07 12.88
CA THR A 110 13.97 2.53 12.47
C THR A 110 15.10 3.57 12.65
N PRO A 111 16.17 3.27 13.42
CA PRO A 111 17.24 4.25 13.68
C PRO A 111 18.00 4.68 12.41
N GLY A 112 18.02 5.97 12.07
CA GLY A 112 18.69 6.46 10.84
C GLY A 112 18.05 7.71 10.26
N ASN A 113 16.86 8.08 10.75
CA ASN A 113 16.16 9.28 10.32
C ASN A 113 16.86 10.56 10.83
N THR A 114 17.20 11.45 9.91
CA THR A 114 17.56 12.83 10.24
C THR A 114 16.28 13.66 10.24
N ASN A 115 15.81 14.07 11.42
CA ASN A 115 14.89 15.20 11.53
C ASN A 115 15.61 16.44 11.00
N LEU A 116 15.40 16.75 9.72
CA LEU A 116 15.50 18.14 9.29
C LEU A 116 14.43 18.91 10.07
N ASP A 117 14.70 20.15 10.48
CA ASP A 117 13.78 21.04 11.21
C ASP A 117 12.49 21.40 10.42
N THR A 118 12.08 20.57 9.45
CA THR A 118 10.91 20.74 8.62
C THR A 118 9.75 19.90 9.16
N PRO A 119 8.67 20.53 9.65
CA PRO A 119 7.55 19.80 10.22
C PRO A 119 6.91 18.86 9.20
N ASN A 120 6.33 17.76 9.70
CA ASN A 120 5.62 16.76 8.88
C ASN A 120 6.43 16.18 7.71
N THR A 121 7.75 16.03 7.87
CA THR A 121 8.65 15.46 6.87
C THR A 121 9.39 14.27 7.44
N ILE A 122 9.42 13.15 6.72
CA ILE A 122 10.16 11.93 7.05
C ILE A 122 11.21 11.73 5.95
N ILE A 123 12.42 11.35 6.34
CA ILE A 123 13.54 11.11 5.42
C ILE A 123 14.10 9.72 5.71
N GLU A 124 14.10 8.88 4.70
CA GLU A 124 14.48 7.48 4.83
C GLU A 124 15.59 7.15 3.85
N TYR A 125 16.52 6.33 4.33
CA TYR A 125 17.54 5.72 3.52
C TYR A 125 17.70 4.27 3.92
N PHE A 126 17.36 3.36 3.02
CA PHE A 126 17.37 1.93 3.27
C PHE A 126 17.71 1.16 2.00
N SER A 127 17.92 -0.15 2.12
CA SER A 127 18.02 -1.04 0.96
C SER A 127 16.97 -2.14 1.01
N GLU A 128 16.46 -2.50 -0.16
CA GLU A 128 15.43 -3.51 -0.36
C GLU A 128 15.86 -4.46 -1.49
N GLU A 129 15.42 -5.71 -1.44
CA GLU A 129 15.64 -6.66 -2.54
C GLU A 129 14.52 -6.46 -3.59
N LEU A 130 14.91 -6.08 -4.80
CA LEU A 130 14.01 -6.00 -5.95
C LEU A 130 13.99 -7.33 -6.70
N VAL A 131 12.82 -7.94 -6.88
CA VAL A 131 12.68 -9.27 -7.47
C VAL A 131 11.91 -9.21 -8.81
N ALA A 132 12.58 -9.58 -9.90
CA ALA A 132 12.01 -9.72 -11.24
C ALA A 132 12.09 -11.18 -11.72
N GLY A 133 10.99 -11.94 -11.56
CA GLY A 133 10.93 -13.33 -12.01
C GLY A 133 11.92 -14.22 -11.26
N ASN A 134 12.97 -14.68 -11.95
CA ASN A 134 14.03 -15.52 -11.36
C ASN A 134 15.31 -14.72 -11.03
N SER A 135 15.27 -13.41 -11.15
CA SER A 135 16.39 -12.51 -10.88
C SER A 135 16.04 -11.58 -9.73
N SER A 136 17.00 -11.31 -8.85
CA SER A 136 16.85 -10.32 -7.78
C SER A 136 18.11 -9.48 -7.63
N THR A 137 17.94 -8.22 -7.23
CA THR A 137 19.04 -7.29 -6.98
C THR A 137 18.75 -6.46 -5.74
N ASP A 138 19.76 -6.18 -4.94
CA ASP A 138 19.62 -5.21 -3.86
C ASP A 138 19.61 -3.79 -4.42
N VAL A 139 18.59 -3.02 -4.05
CA VAL A 139 18.46 -1.61 -4.39
C VAL A 139 18.61 -0.75 -3.15
N CYS A 140 19.20 0.41 -3.34
CA CYS A 140 19.29 1.46 -2.35
C CYS A 140 18.22 2.52 -2.63
N ILE A 141 17.44 2.84 -1.60
CA ILE A 141 16.28 3.72 -1.68
C ILE A 141 16.52 4.93 -0.79
N LYS A 142 16.52 6.11 -1.41
CA LYS A 142 16.40 7.41 -0.72
C LYS A 142 14.97 7.88 -0.85
N GLN A 143 14.24 8.02 0.25
CA GLN A 143 12.85 8.44 0.26
C GLN A 143 12.66 9.69 1.11
N VAL A 144 11.79 10.59 0.64
CA VAL A 144 11.27 11.70 1.43
C VAL A 144 9.75 11.64 1.38
N VAL A 145 9.12 11.63 2.55
CA VAL A 145 7.67 11.69 2.71
C VAL A 145 7.31 13.01 3.39
N ARG A 146 6.31 13.73 2.88
CA ARG A 146 5.81 14.95 3.51
C ARG A 146 4.30 15.00 3.49
N ARG A 147 3.70 15.35 4.63
CA ARG A 147 2.28 15.70 4.72
C ARG A 147 2.09 17.19 4.59
N TYR A 148 1.26 17.57 3.62
CA TYR A 148 0.75 18.91 3.43
C TYR A 148 -0.67 18.96 3.99
N VAL A 149 -0.84 19.77 5.03
CA VAL A 149 -2.13 20.06 5.64
C VAL A 149 -2.63 21.37 5.05
N GLU A 150 -3.64 21.30 4.19
CA GLU A 150 -4.29 22.47 3.63
C GLU A 150 -5.67 22.66 4.27
N ALA A 151 -6.28 23.83 4.09
CA ALA A 151 -7.59 24.12 4.67
C ALA A 151 -8.67 23.09 4.28
N GLU A 152 -8.58 22.52 3.07
CA GLU A 152 -9.64 21.71 2.47
C GLU A 152 -9.21 20.27 2.11
N ARG A 153 -7.95 19.89 2.34
CA ARG A 153 -7.42 18.56 2.01
C ARG A 153 -6.11 18.27 2.70
N ASP A 154 -5.85 16.99 2.89
CA ASP A 154 -4.55 16.49 3.31
C ASP A 154 -3.96 15.67 2.18
N ILE A 155 -2.72 16.01 1.84
CA ILE A 155 -1.95 15.31 0.81
C ILE A 155 -0.69 14.81 1.47
N VAL A 156 -0.46 13.51 1.42
CA VAL A 156 0.87 12.96 1.69
C VAL A 156 1.54 12.72 0.35
N VAL A 157 2.70 13.34 0.16
CA VAL A 157 3.55 13.15 -1.01
C VAL A 157 4.76 12.38 -0.56
N TRP A 158 5.13 11.33 -1.28
CA TRP A 158 6.43 10.71 -1.11
C TRP A 158 7.13 10.59 -2.45
N VAL A 159 8.42 10.90 -2.42
CA VAL A 159 9.30 10.74 -3.56
C VAL A 159 10.46 9.84 -3.17
N ALA A 160 10.88 8.99 -4.09
CA ALA A 160 12.02 8.12 -3.86
C ALA A 160 12.98 8.12 -5.04
N SER A 161 14.27 7.99 -4.76
CA SER A 161 15.31 7.64 -5.72
C SER A 161 15.77 6.22 -5.41
N ILE A 162 15.75 5.35 -6.41
CA ILE A 162 16.14 3.95 -6.29
C ILE A 162 17.35 3.70 -7.18
N VAL A 163 18.41 3.18 -6.59
CA VAL A 163 19.69 2.92 -7.25
C VAL A 163 20.16 1.50 -6.92
N PRO A 164 20.46 0.64 -7.90
CA PRO A 164 21.00 -0.70 -7.66
C PRO A 164 22.32 -0.65 -6.89
N LEU A 165 22.49 -1.54 -5.91
CA LEU A 165 23.74 -1.71 -5.16
C LEU A 165 24.75 -2.57 -5.92
N ASP A 166 24.27 -3.59 -6.65
CA ASP A 166 25.14 -4.47 -7.43
C ASP A 166 24.96 -4.24 -8.94
N ILE A 167 25.98 -3.67 -9.57
CA ILE A 167 26.04 -3.35 -11.00
C ILE A 167 26.47 -4.59 -11.82
N ALA A 168 26.89 -5.68 -11.16
CA ALA A 168 27.37 -6.87 -11.85
C ALA A 168 26.27 -7.70 -12.53
N GLN A 169 24.98 -7.50 -12.17
CA GLN A 169 23.87 -8.18 -12.83
C GLN A 169 23.41 -7.45 -14.11
N GLU A 170 23.46 -8.16 -15.24
CA GLU A 170 23.08 -7.65 -16.57
C GLU A 170 21.65 -7.08 -16.65
N LEU A 171 20.72 -7.54 -15.79
CA LEU A 171 19.31 -7.11 -15.79
C LEU A 171 19.06 -5.76 -15.10
N PHE A 172 19.94 -5.33 -14.20
CA PHE A 172 19.71 -4.18 -13.33
C PHE A 172 20.88 -3.19 -13.34
N GLY A 173 21.95 -3.47 -14.08
CA GLY A 173 23.09 -2.58 -14.22
C GLY A 173 22.72 -1.23 -14.85
N GLY A 174 23.01 -0.14 -14.14
CA GLY A 174 22.99 1.22 -14.70
C GLY A 174 21.60 1.85 -14.86
N PHE A 175 20.54 1.30 -14.29
CA PHE A 175 19.27 2.02 -14.16
C PHE A 175 19.22 2.80 -12.85
N THR A 176 18.54 3.94 -12.88
CA THR A 176 18.09 4.65 -11.69
C THR A 176 16.62 4.95 -11.86
N SER A 177 15.79 4.71 -10.85
CA SER A 177 14.38 5.09 -10.92
C SER A 177 14.06 6.21 -9.93
N ARG A 178 13.15 7.09 -10.35
CA ARG A 178 12.59 8.15 -9.52
C ARG A 178 11.10 7.95 -9.40
N HIS A 179 10.63 7.80 -8.18
CA HIS A 179 9.23 7.57 -7.88
C HIS A 179 8.63 8.86 -7.34
N ARG A 180 7.39 9.15 -7.75
CA ARG A 180 6.51 10.16 -7.17
C ARG A 180 5.19 9.51 -6.84
N SER A 181 4.80 9.61 -5.59
CA SER A 181 3.58 8.99 -5.14
C SER A 181 2.80 9.92 -4.22
N TYR A 182 1.48 9.75 -4.23
CA TYR A 182 0.54 10.64 -3.58
C TYR A 182 -0.53 9.81 -2.89
N ALA A 183 -0.80 10.13 -1.63
CA ALA A 183 -2.00 9.74 -0.92
C ALA A 183 -2.88 10.97 -0.80
N ILE A 184 -3.96 10.96 -1.56
CA ILE A 184 -4.93 12.06 -1.58
C ILE A 184 -6.14 11.60 -0.79
N ILE A 185 -6.39 12.29 0.33
CA ILE A 185 -7.58 12.08 1.14
C ILE A 185 -8.59 13.16 0.76
N LYS A 186 -9.75 12.74 0.25
CA LYS A 186 -10.84 13.66 -0.12
C LYS A 186 -12.20 13.08 0.18
N ARG A 187 -13.24 13.92 0.15
CA ARG A 187 -14.63 13.48 0.27
C ARG A 187 -15.08 12.68 -0.96
N ALA A 188 -15.69 11.51 -0.75
CA ALA A 188 -16.28 10.72 -1.82
C ALA A 188 -17.49 11.44 -2.43
N LYS A 189 -17.74 11.28 -3.74
CA LYS A 189 -18.93 11.88 -4.40
C LYS A 189 -20.27 11.42 -3.79
N ALA A 190 -20.30 10.22 -3.22
CA ALA A 190 -21.48 9.66 -2.56
C ALA A 190 -21.65 10.12 -1.09
N SER A 191 -20.71 10.92 -0.57
CA SER A 191 -20.76 11.44 0.79
C SER A 191 -21.93 12.42 0.96
N THR A 192 -22.63 12.34 2.10
CA THR A 192 -23.71 13.27 2.48
C THR A 192 -23.36 13.97 3.80
N PRO A 193 -24.03 15.08 4.17
CA PRO A 193 -23.82 15.72 5.47
C PRO A 193 -24.10 14.79 6.67
N GLN A 194 -25.00 13.83 6.50
CA GLN A 194 -25.35 12.84 7.54
C GLN A 194 -24.42 11.61 7.54
N CYS A 195 -23.73 11.34 6.43
CA CYS A 195 -22.82 10.22 6.26
C CYS A 195 -21.59 10.68 5.48
N GLN A 196 -20.58 11.12 6.24
CA GLN A 196 -19.33 11.59 5.65
C GLN A 196 -18.46 10.40 5.25
N LEU A 197 -18.16 10.27 3.95
CA LEU A 197 -17.41 9.16 3.38
C LEU A 197 -16.05 9.65 2.87
N PRO A 198 -14.92 9.30 3.53
CA PRO A 198 -13.60 9.58 3.02
C PRO A 198 -13.27 8.65 1.84
N LEU A 199 -12.56 9.19 0.86
CA LEU A 199 -11.97 8.47 -0.26
C LEU A 199 -10.46 8.66 -0.20
N LEU A 200 -9.74 7.57 0.04
CA LEU A 200 -8.28 7.49 -0.13
C LEU A 200 -7.96 7.15 -1.58
N GLN A 201 -7.16 7.97 -2.23
CA GLN A 201 -6.59 7.65 -3.56
C GLN A 201 -5.08 7.61 -3.46
N LEU A 202 -4.52 6.44 -3.79
CA LEU A 202 -3.09 6.23 -3.92
C LEU A 202 -2.72 6.27 -5.39
N ILE A 203 -1.74 7.10 -5.74
CA ILE A 203 -1.26 7.28 -7.11
C ILE A 203 0.26 7.19 -7.06
N SER A 204 0.85 6.41 -7.96
CA SER A 204 2.30 6.33 -8.11
C SER A 204 2.70 6.57 -9.57
N GLN A 205 3.79 7.30 -9.75
CA GLN A 205 4.44 7.59 -11.02
C GLN A 205 5.90 7.17 -10.92
N ILE A 206 6.36 6.36 -11.85
CA ILE A 206 7.73 5.86 -11.91
C ILE A 206 8.38 6.43 -13.16
N MET A 207 9.52 7.10 -12.97
CA MET A 207 10.39 7.53 -14.05
C MET A 207 11.64 6.68 -14.04
N LEU A 208 11.94 6.05 -15.16
CA LEU A 208 13.14 5.25 -15.35
C LEU A 208 14.17 6.10 -16.09
N ASP A 209 15.29 6.36 -15.44
CA ASP A 209 16.45 7.01 -16.05
C ASP A 209 17.47 5.91 -16.37
N THR A 210 17.79 5.73 -17.66
CA THR A 210 18.88 4.86 -18.11
C THR A 210 20.12 5.69 -18.39
N GLN A 211 21.31 5.15 -18.07
CA GLN A 211 22.56 5.87 -18.34
C GLN A 211 22.70 6.20 -19.84
N THR A 212 22.97 7.48 -20.13
CA THR A 212 23.22 8.00 -21.48
C THR A 212 24.34 7.23 -22.16
N GLY A 213 24.05 6.64 -23.33
CA GLY A 213 25.02 5.93 -24.16
C GLY A 213 24.85 4.41 -24.18
N ILE A 214 24.03 3.84 -23.30
CA ILE A 214 23.65 2.43 -23.37
C ILE A 214 22.44 2.31 -24.31
N VAL A 215 22.61 1.63 -25.45
CA VAL A 215 21.47 1.19 -26.26
C VAL A 215 20.75 0.11 -25.45
N SER A 216 19.75 0.50 -24.67
CA SER A 216 18.97 -0.46 -23.88
C SER A 216 18.10 -1.29 -24.83
N ASP A 217 18.27 -2.61 -24.81
CA ASP A 217 17.40 -3.53 -25.55
C ASP A 217 15.93 -3.26 -25.17
N PRO A 218 15.01 -3.03 -26.13
CA PRO A 218 13.59 -2.86 -25.83
C PRO A 218 12.98 -3.98 -24.98
N LYS A 219 13.50 -5.21 -25.07
CA LYS A 219 13.08 -6.33 -24.22
C LYS A 219 13.51 -6.15 -22.76
N TYR A 220 14.71 -5.62 -22.55
CA TYR A 220 15.25 -5.29 -21.23
C TYR A 220 14.44 -4.17 -20.58
N VAL A 221 14.20 -3.07 -21.31
CA VAL A 221 13.40 -1.94 -20.81
C VAL A 221 12.00 -2.39 -20.42
N ARG A 222 11.39 -3.27 -21.21
CA ARG A 222 10.08 -3.86 -20.91
C ARG A 222 10.11 -4.68 -19.62
N ALA A 223 11.05 -5.60 -19.48
CA ALA A 223 11.15 -6.46 -18.29
C ALA A 223 11.34 -5.64 -17.01
N LEU A 224 12.19 -4.61 -17.04
CA LEU A 224 12.36 -3.66 -15.94
C LEU A 224 11.10 -2.86 -15.63
N THR A 225 10.44 -2.34 -16.67
CA THR A 225 9.20 -1.58 -16.50
C THR A 225 8.12 -2.46 -15.88
N ASP A 226 7.97 -3.70 -16.35
CA ASP A 226 7.00 -4.66 -15.81
C ASP A 226 7.32 -5.00 -14.34
N CYS A 227 8.60 -5.15 -13.96
CA CYS A 227 9.01 -5.33 -12.57
C CYS A 227 8.57 -4.15 -11.69
N LEU A 228 8.98 -2.93 -12.06
CA LEU A 228 8.71 -1.72 -11.29
C LEU A 228 7.20 -1.44 -11.17
N LEU A 229 6.43 -1.69 -12.23
CA LEU A 229 4.97 -1.55 -12.20
C LEU A 229 4.33 -2.58 -11.27
N ASN A 230 4.81 -3.83 -11.28
CA ASN A 230 4.31 -4.86 -10.38
C ASN A 230 4.64 -4.55 -8.92
N ASP A 231 5.83 -4.05 -8.63
CA ASP A 231 6.23 -3.66 -7.27
C ASP A 231 5.43 -2.45 -6.78
N ALA A 232 5.23 -1.42 -7.61
CA ALA A 232 4.36 -0.30 -7.22
C ALA A 232 2.90 -0.72 -7.03
N ALA A 233 2.36 -1.61 -7.87
CA ALA A 233 1.01 -2.14 -7.68
C ALA A 233 0.88 -2.95 -6.37
N ARG A 234 1.93 -3.71 -6.02
CA ARG A 234 2.01 -4.44 -4.74
C ARG A 234 2.04 -3.47 -3.57
N ASN A 235 2.89 -2.45 -3.61
CA ASN A 235 3.04 -1.46 -2.54
C ASN A 235 1.76 -0.64 -2.35
N ILE A 236 1.14 -0.13 -3.42
CA ILE A 236 -0.16 0.58 -3.33
C ILE A 236 -1.21 -0.27 -2.61
N LYS A 237 -1.28 -1.55 -2.92
CA LYS A 237 -2.24 -2.46 -2.29
C LYS A 237 -1.91 -2.71 -0.82
N ALA A 238 -0.63 -2.86 -0.48
CA ALA A 238 -0.17 -3.03 0.89
C ALA A 238 -0.46 -1.77 1.72
N ASP A 239 -0.08 -0.59 1.21
CA ASP A 239 -0.33 0.72 1.81
C ASP A 239 -1.82 0.92 2.07
N GLN A 240 -2.68 0.64 1.08
CA GLN A 240 -4.13 0.73 1.24
C GLN A 240 -4.61 -0.17 2.39
N GLN A 241 -4.20 -1.43 2.40
CA GLN A 241 -4.63 -2.39 3.41
C GLN A 241 -4.15 -1.99 4.81
N LEU A 242 -2.93 -1.48 4.94
CA LEU A 242 -2.37 -1.05 6.23
C LEU A 242 -3.06 0.21 6.74
N ILE A 243 -3.33 1.20 5.88
CA ILE A 243 -4.08 2.40 6.25
C ILE A 243 -5.52 2.04 6.65
N GLU A 244 -6.19 1.15 5.91
CA GLU A 244 -7.53 0.67 6.26
C GLU A 244 -7.53 -0.06 7.62
N ASN A 245 -6.51 -0.87 7.91
CA ASN A 245 -6.37 -1.54 9.21
C ASN A 245 -6.20 -0.53 10.36
N VAL A 246 -5.36 0.50 10.20
CA VAL A 246 -5.19 1.57 11.20
C VAL A 246 -6.52 2.26 11.48
N LEU A 247 -7.32 2.54 10.43
CA LEU A 247 -8.65 3.12 10.59
C LEU A 247 -9.63 2.20 11.32
N MET A 248 -9.61 0.91 11.00
CA MET A 248 -10.45 -0.08 11.69
C MET A 248 -10.07 -0.21 13.17
N ASP A 249 -8.79 -0.24 13.49
CA ASP A 249 -8.31 -0.33 14.87
C ASP A 249 -8.68 0.89 15.70
N GLN A 250 -8.65 2.10 15.11
CA GLN A 250 -9.11 3.33 15.76
C GLN A 250 -10.62 3.33 16.05
N VAL A 251 -11.43 2.68 15.21
CA VAL A 251 -12.87 2.52 15.45
C VAL A 251 -13.17 1.47 16.53
N LEU A 252 -12.31 0.46 16.66
CA LEU A 252 -12.48 -0.66 17.59
C LEU A 252 -11.91 -0.41 18.99
N ARG A 253 -11.08 0.61 19.18
CA ARG A 253 -10.57 1.06 20.48
C ARG A 253 -11.40 2.28 20.93
N PRO A 254 -12.38 2.12 21.84
CA PRO A 254 -13.23 3.22 22.31
C PRO A 254 -12.50 4.25 23.18
#